data_AF-A0A9P4PC36-F1
#
_entry.id   AF-A0A9P4PC36-F1
#
_cell.length_a   1.000
_cell.length_b   1.000
_cell.length_c   1.000
_cell.angle_alpha   90.00
_cell.angle_beta   90.00
_cell.angle_gamma   90.00
#
_symmetry.space_group_name_H-M   'P 1'
#
loop_
_entity.id
_entity.type
_entity.pdbx_description
1 polymer ?
#
loop_
_entity_poly.entity_id
_entity_poly.type
_entity_poly.pdbx_seq_one_letter_code
_entity_poly.pdbx_strand_id
1 'polypeptide(L)'
;MPEIFMKKGLGDTKDILQDIVVVVSLVSTLAKSFGSAGDLYRKLKKKTKNTKKGLKEDIKQEIEEHLSEPESPNRRDARAEHSNEHDRRGSRSRSRRPRDKSCDSDRESIEHSYELVRAEYDRGYHRLGEKYAVGDLITRNQLQAQIIRLQQRLLYTYEDFILNAEFPRHSPSYHLKELVHTTRAARSAVIEALTMQYQRMLPAPVHLLPGAYPLPPTPTVHKPHDDDHKTLEYHHHHRPASRSPARSPAKSNSPQPSLYCLYARNLQRTPSLPLTDTFRPGGTSCCPYCQTHISSQENKAWEMVKASSREGGPDRTFLVGTRFLVKCHREGGGFACVLCSRWREADTVCGEVEALVEHLWREHGCGELEGDGDVGER
;
A
#
# COMPACT_ATOMS: atom_id res chain seq x y z
N MET A 1 56.37 12.71 33.13
CA MET A 1 56.95 11.90 32.04
C MET A 1 56.02 10.73 31.78
N PRO A 2 55.63 10.46 30.52
CA PRO A 2 54.22 10.28 30.17
C PRO A 2 53.80 8.82 29.91
N GLU A 3 52.61 8.47 30.44
CA GLU A 3 51.75 7.39 29.93
C GLU A 3 50.66 8.03 29.04
N ILE A 4 50.89 8.18 27.74
CA ILE A 4 49.80 8.44 26.78
C ILE A 4 50.17 7.82 25.43
N PHE A 5 49.17 7.27 24.75
CA PHE A 5 49.11 6.83 23.33
C PHE A 5 49.18 5.33 23.05
N MET A 6 48.10 4.62 23.39
CA MET A 6 47.57 3.51 22.56
C MET A 6 46.03 3.44 22.63
N LYS A 7 45.36 4.50 22.16
CA LYS A 7 43.93 4.46 21.79
C LYS A 7 43.69 5.37 20.59
N LYS A 8 44.26 5.03 19.44
CA LYS A 8 43.91 5.65 18.14
C LYS A 8 44.14 4.59 17.07
N GLY A 9 43.07 3.96 16.60
CA GLY A 9 43.19 2.89 15.59
C GLY A 9 41.94 2.04 15.33
N LEU A 10 40.85 2.24 16.07
CA LEU A 10 39.59 1.50 15.85
C LEU A 10 38.40 2.40 15.41
N GLY A 11 38.65 3.69 15.16
CA GLY A 11 37.64 4.64 14.70
C GLY A 11 37.54 4.75 13.17
N ASP A 12 38.69 4.83 12.48
CA ASP A 12 38.74 5.18 11.05
C ASP A 12 38.10 4.15 10.11
N THR A 13 38.29 2.85 10.34
CA THR A 13 37.75 1.83 9.43
C THR A 13 36.23 1.71 9.50
N LYS A 14 35.62 2.09 10.64
CA LYS A 14 34.18 2.07 10.85
C LYS A 14 33.51 3.26 10.15
N ASP A 15 34.15 4.43 10.18
CA ASP A 15 33.73 5.60 9.40
C ASP A 15 33.93 5.38 7.89
N ILE A 16 35.05 4.79 7.46
CA ILE A 16 35.31 4.50 6.04
C ILE A 16 34.30 3.48 5.47
N LEU A 17 33.96 2.43 6.22
CA LEU A 17 32.94 1.46 5.79
C LEU A 17 31.52 2.07 5.79
N GLN A 18 31.23 3.01 6.70
CA GLN A 18 29.97 3.75 6.71
C GLN A 18 29.89 4.76 5.55
N ASP A 19 31.01 5.37 5.14
CA ASP A 19 31.08 6.26 3.98
C ASP A 19 30.95 5.51 2.64
N ILE A 20 31.42 4.25 2.57
CA ILE A 20 31.27 3.41 1.36
C ILE A 20 29.83 2.91 1.19
N VAL A 21 29.10 2.72 2.29
CA VAL A 21 27.72 2.20 2.27
C VAL A 21 26.72 3.35 2.39
N VAL A 22 26.43 3.96 1.26
CA VAL A 22 25.36 4.95 1.08
C VAL A 22 24.11 4.30 0.47
N VAL A 23 22.94 4.88 0.74
CA VAL A 23 21.64 4.35 0.28
C VAL A 23 21.60 4.20 -1.24
N VAL A 24 22.19 5.11 -2.00
CA VAL A 24 22.26 5.02 -3.48
C VAL A 24 22.98 3.75 -3.97
N SER A 25 24.06 3.35 -3.31
CA SER A 25 24.83 2.14 -3.63
C SER A 25 24.04 0.87 -3.28
N LEU A 26 23.29 0.91 -2.17
CA LEU A 26 22.41 -0.19 -1.77
C LEU A 26 21.22 -0.36 -2.72
N VAL A 27 20.59 0.73 -3.15
CA VAL A 27 19.51 0.72 -4.16
C VAL A 27 20.02 0.15 -5.49
N SER A 28 21.22 0.54 -5.91
CA SER A 28 21.86 -0.02 -7.10
C SER A 28 22.17 -1.51 -6.96
N THR A 29 22.55 -1.96 -5.77
CA THR A 29 22.76 -3.39 -5.47
C THR A 29 21.45 -4.17 -5.50
N LEU A 30 20.37 -3.61 -4.96
CA LEU A 30 19.02 -4.17 -5.05
C LEU A 30 18.57 -4.33 -6.51
N ALA A 31 18.89 -3.39 -7.40
CA ALA A 31 18.62 -3.50 -8.82
C ALA A 31 19.20 -4.79 -9.42
N LYS A 32 20.48 -5.07 -9.12
CA LYS A 32 21.17 -6.29 -9.56
C LYS A 32 20.54 -7.55 -8.98
N SER A 33 20.15 -7.51 -7.70
CA SER A 33 19.50 -8.64 -7.04
C SER A 33 18.11 -8.93 -7.61
N PHE A 34 17.29 -7.91 -7.89
CA PHE A 34 15.98 -8.07 -8.54
C PHE A 34 16.13 -8.58 -9.97
N GLY A 35 17.08 -8.07 -10.75
CA GLY A 35 17.40 -8.60 -12.08
C GLY A 35 17.76 -10.08 -12.04
N SER A 36 18.63 -10.46 -11.10
CA SER A 36 19.04 -11.87 -10.88
C SER A 36 17.85 -12.77 -10.49
N ALA A 37 16.93 -12.26 -9.66
CA ALA A 37 15.69 -12.95 -9.32
C ALA A 37 14.79 -13.16 -10.54
N GLY A 38 14.64 -12.14 -11.40
CA GLY A 38 13.89 -12.26 -12.66
C GLY A 38 14.49 -13.31 -13.60
N ASP A 39 15.81 -13.31 -13.76
CA ASP A 39 16.54 -14.32 -14.55
C ASP A 39 16.33 -15.74 -14.02
N LEU A 40 16.47 -15.92 -12.70
CA LEU A 40 16.30 -17.21 -12.06
C LEU A 40 14.86 -17.70 -12.19
N TYR A 41 13.88 -16.82 -12.01
CA TYR A 41 12.46 -17.12 -12.19
C TYR A 41 12.17 -17.60 -13.62
N ARG A 42 12.70 -16.91 -14.65
CA ARG A 42 12.56 -17.33 -16.06
C ARG A 42 13.12 -18.73 -16.29
N LYS A 43 14.31 -19.01 -15.75
CA LYS A 43 14.97 -20.32 -15.87
C LYS A 43 14.14 -21.42 -15.19
N LEU A 44 13.73 -21.21 -13.94
CA LEU A 44 12.86 -22.11 -13.18
C LEU A 44 11.58 -22.43 -13.96
N LYS A 45 10.86 -21.40 -14.40
CA LYS A 45 9.57 -21.58 -15.07
C LYS A 45 9.70 -22.29 -16.41
N LYS A 46 10.77 -22.02 -17.18
CA LYS A 46 11.04 -22.72 -18.45
C LYS A 46 11.27 -24.22 -18.21
N LYS A 47 12.08 -24.58 -17.21
CA LYS A 47 12.38 -25.97 -16.88
C LYS A 47 11.14 -26.70 -16.33
N THR A 48 10.35 -26.06 -15.46
CA THR A 48 9.05 -26.61 -15.00
C THR A 48 8.08 -26.87 -16.16
N LYS A 49 8.00 -25.96 -17.14
CA LYS A 49 7.17 -26.16 -18.35
C LYS A 49 7.67 -27.33 -19.19
N ASN A 50 8.98 -27.49 -19.33
CA ASN A 50 9.57 -28.60 -20.09
C ASN A 50 9.31 -29.95 -19.41
N THR A 51 9.51 -30.05 -18.09
CA THR A 51 9.19 -31.26 -17.32
C THR A 51 7.72 -31.63 -17.43
N LYS A 52 6.81 -30.65 -17.34
CA LYS A 52 5.37 -30.88 -17.50
C LYS A 52 4.97 -31.30 -18.91
N LYS A 53 5.68 -30.84 -19.94
CA LYS A 53 5.44 -31.25 -21.33
C LYS A 53 5.88 -32.69 -21.55
N GLY A 54 7.09 -33.06 -21.11
CA GLY A 54 7.58 -34.44 -21.20
C GLY A 54 6.62 -35.41 -20.53
N LEU A 55 6.26 -35.16 -19.27
CA LEU A 55 5.31 -36.00 -18.54
C LEU A 55 3.95 -36.16 -19.25
N LYS A 56 3.49 -35.10 -19.94
CA LYS A 56 2.23 -35.15 -20.70
C LYS A 56 2.36 -35.96 -21.98
N GLU A 57 3.52 -35.90 -22.63
CA GLU A 57 3.83 -36.69 -23.82
C GLU A 57 3.96 -38.17 -23.45
N ASP A 58 4.63 -38.49 -22.35
CA ASP A 58 4.77 -39.86 -21.82
C ASP A 58 3.40 -40.48 -21.51
N ILE A 59 2.54 -39.76 -20.75
CA ILE A 59 1.17 -40.20 -20.44
C ILE A 59 0.34 -40.36 -21.72
N LYS A 60 0.52 -39.47 -22.71
CA LYS A 60 -0.20 -39.59 -23.98
C LYS A 60 0.23 -40.84 -24.73
N GLN A 61 1.53 -41.14 -24.76
CA GLN A 61 2.09 -42.30 -25.42
C GLN A 61 1.61 -43.60 -24.77
N GLU A 62 1.60 -43.66 -23.44
CA GLU A 62 1.09 -44.81 -22.68
C GLU A 62 -0.41 -45.07 -22.93
N ILE A 63 -1.23 -44.02 -22.98
CA ILE A 63 -2.65 -44.13 -23.33
C ILE A 63 -2.84 -44.59 -24.79
N GLU A 64 -2.03 -44.09 -25.72
CA GLU A 64 -2.10 -44.44 -27.14
C GLU A 64 -1.65 -45.90 -27.38
N GLU A 65 -0.66 -46.38 -26.62
CA GLU A 65 -0.20 -47.78 -26.65
C GLU A 65 -1.26 -48.74 -26.08
N HIS A 66 -1.92 -48.38 -24.97
CA HIS A 66 -3.00 -49.20 -24.38
C HIS A 66 -4.31 -49.20 -25.18
N LEU A 67 -4.53 -48.24 -26.08
CA LEU A 67 -5.69 -48.20 -26.99
C LEU A 67 -5.42 -48.85 -28.35
N SER A 68 -4.18 -49.30 -28.61
CA SER A 68 -3.74 -49.91 -29.86
C SER A 68 -3.59 -51.44 -29.74
N GLU A 69 -4.47 -52.12 -29.01
CA GLU A 69 -4.62 -53.57 -29.13
C GLU A 69 -5.38 -53.91 -30.43
N PRO A 70 -4.98 -54.97 -31.16
CA PRO A 70 -5.51 -55.23 -32.50
C PRO A 70 -6.95 -55.76 -32.43
N GLU A 71 -7.90 -54.98 -32.94
CA GLU A 71 -9.21 -55.52 -33.35
C GLU A 71 -8.96 -56.61 -34.39
N SER A 72 -9.23 -57.86 -34.01
CA SER A 72 -9.13 -59.02 -34.87
C SER A 72 -10.31 -59.05 -35.86
N PRO A 73 -10.08 -59.42 -37.14
CA PRO A 73 -11.11 -59.34 -38.15
C PRO A 73 -11.92 -60.65 -38.20
N ASN A 74 -13.12 -60.67 -37.61
CA ASN A 74 -14.26 -61.46 -38.08
C ASN A 74 -15.42 -61.47 -37.08
N ARG A 75 -16.57 -60.92 -37.46
CA ARG A 75 -17.76 -61.73 -37.79
C ARG A 75 -18.90 -60.84 -38.31
N ARG A 76 -19.49 -61.33 -39.39
CA ARG A 76 -20.67 -60.80 -40.07
C ARG A 76 -21.92 -61.02 -39.24
N ASP A 77 -22.94 -60.24 -39.61
CA ASP A 77 -24.39 -60.46 -39.43
C ASP A 77 -25.02 -60.01 -38.10
N ALA A 78 -25.68 -58.84 -38.12
CA ALA A 78 -27.16 -58.77 -38.17
C ALA A 78 -27.67 -57.31 -38.21
N ARG A 79 -28.65 -57.11 -39.10
CA ARG A 79 -29.41 -55.88 -39.38
C ARG A 79 -30.27 -55.42 -38.18
N ALA A 80 -30.39 -54.10 -38.02
CA ALA A 80 -31.64 -53.34 -37.82
C ALA A 80 -31.26 -51.84 -37.83
N GLU A 81 -31.33 -51.16 -38.98
CA GLU A 81 -32.45 -50.28 -39.36
C GLU A 81 -32.92 -49.33 -38.24
N HIS A 82 -32.36 -48.11 -38.24
CA HIS A 82 -33.12 -46.90 -37.94
C HIS A 82 -32.52 -45.67 -38.67
N SER A 83 -33.17 -45.34 -39.79
CA SER A 83 -33.46 -43.99 -40.32
C SER A 83 -32.46 -42.83 -40.09
N ASN A 84 -31.78 -42.47 -41.19
CA ASN A 84 -31.64 -41.14 -41.84
C ASN A 84 -31.65 -39.86 -40.98
N GLU A 85 -30.60 -39.04 -41.00
CA GLU A 85 -30.10 -38.16 -42.08
C GLU A 85 -30.59 -36.71 -41.85
N HIS A 86 -29.64 -35.80 -41.66
CA HIS A 86 -29.65 -34.32 -41.51
C HIS A 86 -28.70 -33.98 -40.33
N ASP A 87 -27.54 -33.35 -40.44
CA ASP A 87 -27.06 -32.35 -41.38
C ASP A 87 -25.53 -32.44 -41.56
N ARG A 88 -25.10 -32.58 -42.82
CA ARG A 88 -23.76 -32.15 -43.24
C ARG A 88 -23.85 -30.71 -43.73
N ARG A 89 -23.46 -29.76 -42.88
CA ARG A 89 -22.94 -28.47 -43.35
C ARG A 89 -21.60 -28.19 -42.69
N GLY A 90 -20.60 -28.07 -43.55
CA GLY A 90 -19.22 -27.88 -43.18
C GLY A 90 -19.00 -26.60 -42.38
N SER A 91 -17.99 -26.67 -41.52
CA SER A 91 -17.19 -25.51 -41.17
C SER A 91 -15.76 -25.97 -41.03
N ARG A 92 -15.06 -25.87 -42.18
CA ARG A 92 -13.63 -25.59 -42.21
C ARG A 92 -13.33 -24.39 -41.30
N SER A 93 -12.13 -24.37 -40.75
CA SER A 93 -11.54 -23.23 -40.02
C SER A 93 -11.94 -23.08 -38.55
N ARG A 94 -11.69 -24.10 -37.73
CA ARG A 94 -11.29 -23.81 -36.33
C ARG A 94 -9.85 -23.34 -36.35
N SER A 95 -9.70 -22.02 -36.49
CA SER A 95 -8.46 -21.31 -36.20
C SER A 95 -7.92 -21.85 -34.88
N ARG A 96 -6.75 -22.49 -34.93
CA ARG A 96 -5.89 -22.67 -33.77
C ARG A 96 -5.50 -21.27 -33.31
N ARG A 97 -6.37 -20.61 -32.56
CA ARG A 97 -6.01 -19.42 -31.80
C ARG A 97 -4.83 -19.85 -30.93
N PRO A 98 -3.66 -19.20 -31.05
CA PRO A 98 -2.53 -19.51 -30.20
C PRO A 98 -3.02 -19.43 -28.77
N ARG A 99 -2.92 -20.56 -28.08
CA ARG A 99 -3.24 -20.68 -26.66
C ARG A 99 -2.58 -19.52 -25.95
N ASP A 100 -3.46 -18.67 -25.45
CA ASP A 100 -3.24 -17.51 -24.61
C ASP A 100 -1.83 -17.50 -23.98
N LYS A 101 -1.03 -16.50 -24.36
CA LYS A 101 0.11 -16.08 -23.55
C LYS A 101 -0.51 -15.57 -22.25
N SER A 102 -0.83 -16.48 -21.34
CA SER A 102 -1.13 -16.17 -19.94
C SER A 102 0.01 -15.27 -19.46
N CYS A 103 -0.29 -13.97 -19.37
CA CYS A 103 0.60 -12.98 -18.81
C CYS A 103 0.97 -13.49 -17.43
N ASP A 104 2.26 -13.68 -17.26
CA ASP A 104 2.80 -14.25 -16.06
C ASP A 104 2.90 -13.14 -15.03
N SER A 105 1.77 -12.82 -14.39
CA SER A 105 1.64 -11.72 -13.42
C SER A 105 2.75 -11.75 -12.36
N ASP A 106 3.21 -12.94 -11.97
CA ASP A 106 4.32 -13.11 -11.03
C ASP A 106 5.67 -12.66 -11.61
N ARG A 107 5.92 -12.94 -12.90
CA ARG A 107 7.13 -12.51 -13.60
C ARG A 107 7.17 -10.99 -13.76
N GLU A 108 6.08 -10.41 -14.26
CA GLU A 108 5.95 -8.97 -14.42
C GLU A 108 6.14 -8.27 -13.06
N SER A 109 5.56 -8.82 -11.99
CA SER A 109 5.76 -8.30 -10.63
C SER A 109 7.23 -8.29 -10.19
N ILE A 110 8.01 -9.33 -10.51
CA ILE A 110 9.46 -9.37 -10.19
C ILE A 110 10.21 -8.34 -11.05
N GLU A 111 9.95 -8.29 -12.35
CA GLU A 111 10.65 -7.40 -13.29
C GLU A 111 10.42 -5.92 -12.96
N HIS A 112 9.19 -5.53 -12.58
CA HIS A 112 8.85 -4.16 -12.16
C HIS A 112 9.27 -3.82 -10.72
N SER A 113 9.83 -4.77 -9.95
CA SER A 113 10.13 -4.50 -8.53
C SER A 113 11.18 -3.43 -8.32
N TYR A 114 12.19 -3.38 -9.19
CA TYR A 114 13.23 -2.35 -9.12
C TYR A 114 12.69 -0.98 -9.53
N GLU A 115 11.83 -0.90 -10.53
CA GLU A 115 11.27 0.37 -11.02
C GLU A 115 10.50 1.10 -9.91
N LEU A 116 9.73 0.35 -9.11
CA LEU A 116 9.01 0.90 -7.96
C LEU A 116 9.95 1.40 -6.86
N VAL A 117 11.00 0.64 -6.54
CA VAL A 117 12.02 1.06 -5.57
C VAL A 117 12.76 2.30 -6.06
N ARG A 118 13.10 2.34 -7.35
CA ARG A 118 13.77 3.46 -7.99
C ARG A 118 12.89 4.71 -7.96
N ALA A 119 11.60 4.59 -8.29
CA ALA A 119 10.68 5.71 -8.25
C ALA A 119 10.58 6.33 -6.85
N GLU A 120 10.52 5.51 -5.79
CA GLU A 120 10.50 6.02 -4.41
C GLU A 120 11.84 6.67 -4.03
N TYR A 121 12.96 6.06 -4.41
CA TYR A 121 14.28 6.65 -4.18
C TYR A 121 14.43 8.00 -4.89
N ASP A 122 14.07 8.07 -6.17
CA ASP A 122 14.15 9.28 -6.99
C ASP A 122 13.24 10.38 -6.42
N ARG A 123 12.05 10.02 -5.91
CA ARG A 123 11.13 10.94 -5.21
C ARG A 123 11.78 11.60 -4.00
N GLY A 124 12.42 10.81 -3.13
CA GLY A 124 13.12 11.33 -1.95
C GLY A 124 14.35 12.15 -2.32
N TYR A 125 15.13 11.67 -3.29
CA TYR A 125 16.33 12.35 -3.78
C TYR A 125 16.01 13.70 -4.42
N HIS A 126 14.92 13.81 -5.18
CA HIS A 126 14.54 15.06 -5.82
C HIS A 126 14.28 16.20 -4.82
N ARG A 127 13.82 15.89 -3.60
CA ARG A 127 13.48 16.90 -2.57
C ARG A 127 14.60 17.16 -1.59
N LEU A 128 15.34 16.12 -1.22
CA LEU A 128 16.35 16.20 -0.17
C LEU A 128 17.78 16.19 -0.73
N GLY A 129 18.00 15.80 -1.99
CA GLY A 129 19.29 15.80 -2.66
C GLY A 129 20.28 14.79 -2.07
N GLU A 130 21.56 15.17 -2.08
CA GLU A 130 22.68 14.31 -1.73
C GLU A 130 22.58 13.71 -0.31
N LYS A 131 22.08 14.47 0.67
CA LYS A 131 21.86 13.95 2.03
C LYS A 131 20.94 12.73 2.06
N TYR A 132 19.98 12.64 1.13
CA TYR A 132 19.09 11.48 1.02
C TYR A 132 19.75 10.30 0.31
N ALA A 133 20.62 10.57 -0.68
CA ALA A 133 21.43 9.54 -1.32
C ALA A 133 22.43 8.88 -0.35
N VAL A 134 23.02 9.68 0.54
CA VAL A 134 23.81 9.22 1.68
C VAL A 134 22.93 8.42 2.63
N GLY A 135 21.79 9.00 3.02
CA GLY A 135 20.76 8.37 3.84
C GLY A 135 21.20 8.17 5.29
N ASP A 136 20.26 7.73 6.13
CA ASP A 136 20.50 7.48 7.55
C ASP A 136 20.90 6.01 7.82
N LEU A 137 21.49 5.77 9.00
CA LEU A 137 21.97 4.44 9.39
C LEU A 137 20.84 3.41 9.46
N ILE A 138 19.62 3.83 9.83
CA ILE A 138 18.47 2.94 9.98
C ILE A 138 18.10 2.38 8.61
N THR A 139 17.95 3.25 7.61
CA THR A 139 17.60 2.84 6.24
C THR A 139 18.71 2.05 5.58
N ARG A 140 19.99 2.41 5.79
CA ARG A 140 21.12 1.58 5.32
C ARG A 140 21.05 0.15 5.86
N ASN A 141 20.85 -0.01 7.16
CA ASN A 141 20.72 -1.32 7.80
C ASN A 141 19.50 -2.10 7.27
N GLN A 142 18.36 -1.42 7.09
CA GLN A 142 17.15 -2.04 6.55
C GLN A 142 17.36 -2.53 5.10
N LEU A 143 17.94 -1.71 4.24
CA LEU A 143 18.24 -2.09 2.85
C LEU A 143 19.25 -3.24 2.78
N GLN A 144 20.31 -3.19 3.59
CA GLN A 144 21.27 -4.29 3.68
C GLN A 144 20.62 -5.61 4.10
N ALA A 145 19.73 -5.58 5.10
CA ALA A 145 19.00 -6.77 5.53
C ALA A 145 18.16 -7.37 4.40
N GLN A 146 17.50 -6.53 3.59
CA GLN A 146 16.73 -7.01 2.43
C GLN A 146 17.62 -7.57 1.31
N ILE A 147 18.78 -6.94 1.06
CA ILE A 147 19.76 -7.47 0.09
C ILE A 147 20.23 -8.85 0.52
N ILE A 148 20.63 -9.02 1.79
CA ILE A 148 21.11 -10.30 2.32
C ILE A 148 20.01 -11.36 2.20
N ARG A 149 18.78 -11.05 2.61
CA ARG A 149 17.65 -11.99 2.53
C ARG A 149 17.38 -12.42 1.09
N LEU A 150 17.39 -11.48 0.15
CA LEU A 150 17.15 -11.79 -1.26
C LEU A 150 18.31 -12.63 -1.85
N GLN A 151 19.56 -12.28 -1.54
CA GLN A 151 20.74 -13.02 -1.98
C GLN A 151 20.77 -14.44 -1.42
N GLN A 152 20.47 -14.63 -0.14
CA GLN A 152 20.34 -15.95 0.49
C GLN A 152 19.29 -16.80 -0.22
N ARG A 153 18.14 -16.21 -0.56
CA ARG A 153 17.09 -16.94 -1.29
C ARG A 153 17.54 -17.32 -2.70
N LEU A 154 18.21 -16.42 -3.42
CA LEU A 154 18.73 -16.69 -4.75
C LEU A 154 19.75 -17.83 -4.74
N LEU A 155 20.71 -17.78 -3.81
CA LEU A 155 21.71 -18.83 -3.62
C LEU A 155 21.05 -20.17 -3.30
N TYR A 156 20.14 -20.19 -2.33
CA TYR A 156 19.42 -21.40 -1.93
C TYR A 156 18.67 -22.03 -3.11
N THR A 157 17.94 -21.23 -3.87
CA THR A 157 17.21 -21.73 -5.05
C THR A 157 18.16 -22.15 -6.16
N TYR A 158 19.29 -21.46 -6.36
CA TYR A 158 20.29 -21.87 -7.36
C TYR A 158 20.92 -23.22 -7.00
N GLU A 159 21.35 -23.39 -5.75
CA GLU A 159 21.92 -24.65 -5.26
C GLU A 159 20.93 -25.81 -5.40
N ASP A 160 19.70 -25.63 -4.92
CA ASP A 160 18.71 -26.71 -4.87
C ASP A 160 18.18 -27.08 -6.26
N PHE A 161 18.09 -26.14 -7.19
CA PHE A 161 17.43 -26.35 -8.49
C PHE A 161 18.38 -26.46 -9.69
N ILE A 162 19.49 -25.72 -9.67
CA ILE A 162 20.46 -25.71 -10.77
C ILE A 162 21.56 -26.72 -10.51
N LEU A 163 22.13 -26.73 -9.30
CA LEU A 163 23.26 -27.63 -8.97
C LEU A 163 22.76 -29.04 -8.60
N ASN A 164 21.75 -29.14 -7.73
CA ASN A 164 21.19 -30.43 -7.28
C ASN A 164 20.00 -30.88 -8.13
N ALA A 165 20.12 -30.79 -9.46
CA ALA A 165 19.01 -31.05 -10.38
C ALA A 165 18.48 -32.50 -10.34
N GLU A 166 19.30 -33.47 -9.92
CA GLU A 166 18.93 -34.89 -9.85
C GLU A 166 18.06 -35.21 -8.63
N PHE A 167 18.33 -34.58 -7.49
CA PHE A 167 17.60 -34.79 -6.23
C PHE A 167 17.34 -33.45 -5.52
N PRO A 168 16.47 -32.59 -6.09
CA PRO A 168 16.15 -31.31 -5.47
C PRO A 168 15.38 -31.55 -4.16
N ARG A 169 15.72 -30.81 -3.10
CA ARG A 169 15.02 -30.94 -1.81
C ARG A 169 13.59 -30.42 -1.90
N HIS A 170 13.35 -29.44 -2.78
CA HIS A 170 12.03 -28.87 -2.98
C HIS A 170 11.61 -28.86 -4.44
N SER A 171 10.29 -28.91 -4.65
CA SER A 171 9.72 -28.86 -5.98
C SER A 171 10.02 -27.52 -6.68
N PRO A 172 10.10 -27.49 -8.01
CA PRO A 172 10.32 -26.26 -8.76
C PRO A 172 9.23 -25.20 -8.53
N SER A 173 8.00 -25.63 -8.26
CA SER A 173 6.87 -24.75 -7.95
C SER A 173 7.01 -24.08 -6.58
N TYR A 174 7.58 -24.77 -5.58
CA TYR A 174 7.93 -24.17 -4.29
C TYR A 174 8.93 -23.03 -4.47
N HIS A 175 10.01 -23.29 -5.22
CA HIS A 175 11.04 -22.27 -5.49
C HIS A 175 10.49 -21.05 -6.22
N LEU A 176 9.59 -21.24 -7.19
CA LEU A 176 8.92 -20.14 -7.88
C LEU A 176 8.09 -19.27 -6.92
N LYS A 177 7.25 -19.89 -6.08
CA LYS A 177 6.40 -19.16 -5.13
C LYS A 177 7.23 -18.37 -4.14
N GLU A 178 8.25 -19.00 -3.58
CA GLU A 178 9.07 -18.39 -2.54
C GLU A 178 9.96 -17.27 -3.09
N LEU A 179 10.45 -17.40 -4.33
CA LEU A 179 11.20 -16.35 -5.00
C LEU A 179 10.31 -15.11 -5.27
N VAL A 180 9.07 -15.31 -5.74
CA VAL A 180 8.09 -14.22 -5.91
C VAL A 180 7.77 -13.57 -4.57
N HIS A 181 7.47 -14.38 -3.56
CA HIS A 181 7.13 -13.89 -2.23
C HIS A 181 8.27 -13.06 -1.62
N THR A 182 9.49 -13.60 -1.63
CA THR A 182 10.68 -12.91 -1.10
C THR A 182 10.95 -11.61 -1.85
N THR A 183 10.81 -11.62 -3.19
CA THR A 183 11.01 -10.42 -4.01
C THR A 183 9.98 -9.34 -3.70
N ARG A 184 8.70 -9.69 -3.59
CA ARG A 184 7.63 -8.76 -3.24
C ARG A 184 7.81 -8.20 -1.83
N ALA A 185 8.14 -9.05 -0.86
CA ALA A 185 8.41 -8.63 0.52
C ALA A 185 9.62 -7.69 0.60
N ALA A 186 10.72 -8.01 -0.09
CA ALA A 186 11.90 -7.16 -0.15
C ALA A 186 11.59 -5.80 -0.78
N ARG A 187 10.84 -5.78 -1.89
CA ARG A 187 10.39 -4.53 -2.52
C ARG A 187 9.59 -3.67 -1.56
N SER A 188 8.54 -4.22 -0.93
CA SER A 188 7.70 -3.45 -0.01
C SER A 188 8.49 -2.90 1.17
N ALA A 189 9.35 -3.73 1.78
CA ALA A 189 10.18 -3.32 2.91
C ALA A 189 11.20 -2.23 2.54
N VAL A 190 11.77 -2.28 1.33
CA VAL A 190 12.70 -1.24 0.86
C VAL A 190 11.96 0.07 0.61
N ILE A 191 10.79 0.04 -0.04
CA ILE A 191 9.96 1.24 -0.27
C ILE A 191 9.60 1.87 1.07
N GLU A 192 9.14 1.08 2.04
CA GLU A 192 8.84 1.54 3.39
C GLU A 192 10.08 2.18 4.05
N ALA A 193 11.24 1.54 3.99
CA ALA A 193 12.49 2.07 4.54
C ALA A 193 12.89 3.42 3.91
N LEU A 194 12.68 3.59 2.61
CA LEU A 194 12.95 4.83 1.87
C LEU A 194 11.94 5.93 2.23
N THR A 195 10.66 5.59 2.38
CA THR A 195 9.60 6.50 2.82
C THR A 195 9.87 6.98 4.25
N MET A 196 10.22 6.06 5.15
CA MET A 196 10.53 6.38 6.53
C MET A 196 11.83 7.20 6.66
N GLN A 197 12.83 6.95 5.80
CA GLN A 197 14.00 7.84 5.69
C GLN A 197 13.58 9.25 5.35
N TYR A 198 12.75 9.39 4.32
CA TYR A 198 12.28 10.69 3.85
C TYR A 198 11.59 11.45 4.99
N GLN A 199 10.69 10.80 5.72
CA GLN A 199 9.99 11.39 6.87
C GLN A 199 10.95 11.87 7.97
N ARG A 200 11.95 11.05 8.35
CA ARG A 200 12.94 11.42 9.38
C ARG A 200 13.85 12.57 8.96
N MET A 201 14.08 12.73 7.66
CA MET A 201 14.96 13.77 7.11
C MET A 201 14.23 15.06 6.72
N LEU A 202 12.90 15.09 6.85
CA LEU A 202 12.15 16.33 6.74
C LEU A 202 12.53 17.24 7.93
N PRO A 203 12.74 18.55 7.68
CA PRO A 203 12.91 19.49 8.79
C PRO A 203 11.68 19.42 9.68
N ALA A 204 11.89 19.31 11.00
CA ALA A 204 10.80 19.42 11.96
C ALA A 204 10.04 20.71 11.67
N PRO A 205 8.69 20.69 11.65
CA PRO A 205 7.91 21.91 11.57
C PRO A 205 8.42 22.83 12.69
N VAL A 206 8.84 24.04 12.34
CA VAL A 206 9.12 25.09 13.30
C VAL A 206 7.80 25.35 14.02
N HIS A 207 7.57 24.64 15.11
CA HIS A 207 6.52 24.98 16.05
C HIS A 207 6.94 26.32 16.62
N LEU A 208 6.39 27.40 16.05
CA LEU A 208 6.22 28.66 16.75
C LEU A 208 5.41 28.31 18.01
N LEU A 209 6.10 28.05 19.11
CA LEU A 209 5.50 27.94 20.43
C LEU A 209 4.73 29.24 20.68
N PRO A 210 3.38 29.21 20.81
CA PRO A 210 2.65 30.34 21.34
C PRO A 210 2.92 30.37 22.84
N GLY A 211 3.76 31.30 23.30
CA GLY A 211 3.85 31.63 24.73
C GLY A 211 5.15 31.30 25.44
N ALA A 212 6.29 31.76 24.93
CA ALA A 212 7.46 31.98 25.77
C ALA A 212 7.94 33.43 25.66
N TYR A 213 8.13 34.04 26.84
CA TYR A 213 8.59 35.41 27.19
C TYR A 213 7.51 36.44 27.57
N PRO A 214 7.22 36.63 28.88
CA PRO A 214 6.70 37.90 29.36
C PRO A 214 7.79 38.98 29.23
N LEU A 215 7.43 40.11 28.61
CA LEU A 215 8.24 41.33 28.60
C LEU A 215 8.47 41.84 30.03
N PRO A 216 9.61 42.48 30.33
CA PRO A 216 9.88 43.06 31.65
C PRO A 216 8.91 44.22 31.92
N PRO A 217 8.39 44.35 33.17
CA PRO A 217 7.43 45.40 33.50
C PRO A 217 8.12 46.77 33.52
N THR A 218 7.58 47.71 32.76
CA THR A 218 7.85 49.15 32.89
C THR A 218 7.32 49.69 34.22
N PRO A 219 8.03 50.60 34.89
CA PRO A 219 7.59 51.15 36.16
C PRO A 219 6.63 52.32 35.92
N THR A 220 5.41 52.24 36.47
CA THR A 220 4.52 53.40 36.59
C THR A 220 4.18 53.66 38.05
N VAL A 221 4.37 54.92 38.40
CA VAL A 221 4.35 55.57 39.70
C VAL A 221 2.91 55.84 40.17
N HIS A 222 2.65 55.53 41.44
CA HIS A 222 1.67 56.03 42.41
C HIS A 222 0.39 56.77 41.96
N LYS A 223 -0.77 56.39 42.56
CA LYS A 223 -1.29 57.01 43.80
C LYS A 223 -2.50 56.26 44.40
N PRO A 224 -2.79 56.45 45.71
CA PRO A 224 -3.78 55.69 46.48
C PRO A 224 -5.14 56.43 46.59
N HIS A 225 -6.20 55.68 46.85
CA HIS A 225 -7.39 56.22 47.52
C HIS A 225 -8.09 55.15 48.34
N ASP A 226 -8.25 55.45 49.63
CA ASP A 226 -9.12 54.79 50.59
C ASP A 226 -10.59 54.95 50.19
N ASP A 227 -11.41 53.92 50.44
CA ASP A 227 -12.46 53.91 51.48
C ASP A 227 -13.48 52.76 51.27
N ASP A 228 -13.49 51.88 52.27
CA ASP A 228 -14.65 51.43 53.06
C ASP A 228 -16.02 51.02 52.44
N HIS A 229 -16.44 49.79 52.79
CA HIS A 229 -17.75 49.41 53.38
C HIS A 229 -18.52 48.18 52.78
N LYS A 230 -18.78 47.25 53.71
CA LYS A 230 -20.02 46.48 54.03
C LYS A 230 -20.55 45.35 53.11
N THR A 231 -20.31 44.13 53.62
CA THR A 231 -21.27 43.10 54.06
C THR A 231 -22.75 43.18 53.67
N LEU A 232 -23.28 42.06 53.13
CA LEU A 232 -24.60 41.43 53.39
C LEU A 232 -24.65 40.12 52.56
N GLU A 233 -24.32 38.95 53.11
CA GLU A 233 -25.26 37.98 53.71
C GLU A 233 -26.63 37.86 53.02
N TYR A 234 -26.86 36.73 52.33
CA TYR A 234 -28.15 36.03 52.38
C TYR A 234 -27.94 34.52 52.29
N HIS A 235 -28.21 33.86 53.41
CA HIS A 235 -28.38 32.42 53.54
C HIS A 235 -29.63 31.94 52.80
N HIS A 236 -29.58 30.74 52.20
CA HIS A 236 -30.65 29.76 52.35
C HIS A 236 -30.10 28.33 52.25
N HIS A 237 -30.14 27.63 53.38
CA HIS A 237 -29.97 26.19 53.49
C HIS A 237 -31.26 25.48 53.10
N HIS A 238 -31.17 24.39 52.34
CA HIS A 238 -31.99 23.18 52.58
C HIS A 238 -31.26 21.92 52.08
N ARG A 239 -30.99 21.02 53.02
CA ARG A 239 -30.60 19.60 52.89
C ARG A 239 -31.69 18.86 53.71
N PRO A 240 -32.22 17.65 53.36
CA PRO A 240 -31.45 16.41 53.44
C PRO A 240 -31.78 15.27 52.46
N ALA A 241 -30.90 14.27 52.53
CA ALA A 241 -30.87 13.03 51.78
C ALA A 241 -31.84 11.96 52.30
N SER A 242 -32.30 11.05 51.44
CA SER A 242 -32.27 9.59 51.67
C SER A 242 -32.72 8.76 50.45
N ARG A 243 -31.77 7.92 49.99
CA ARG A 243 -31.86 6.47 49.66
C ARG A 243 -33.05 5.88 48.86
N SER A 244 -32.66 5.41 47.67
CA SER A 244 -33.00 4.13 46.98
C SER A 244 -34.36 4.00 46.26
N PRO A 245 -34.55 3.12 45.24
CA PRO A 245 -33.64 2.08 44.71
C PRO A 245 -33.41 2.11 43.18
N ALA A 246 -32.54 1.18 42.76
CA ALA A 246 -32.10 0.89 41.40
C ALA A 246 -33.17 1.04 40.31
N ARG A 247 -32.88 1.93 39.34
CA ARG A 247 -33.53 1.94 38.04
C ARG A 247 -32.61 1.21 37.08
N SER A 248 -33.07 0.08 36.58
CA SER A 248 -32.45 -0.69 35.49
C SER A 248 -32.00 0.25 34.37
N PRO A 249 -30.89 -0.01 33.67
CA PRO A 249 -30.49 0.79 32.53
C PRO A 249 -31.56 0.62 31.46
N ALA A 250 -32.43 1.62 31.35
CA ALA A 250 -33.30 1.77 30.19
C ALA A 250 -32.35 1.82 28.99
N LYS A 251 -32.56 0.88 28.06
CA LYS A 251 -31.87 0.78 26.78
C LYS A 251 -31.81 2.19 26.17
N SER A 252 -30.67 2.86 26.33
CA SER A 252 -30.43 4.09 25.60
C SER A 252 -30.40 3.65 24.15
N ASN A 253 -31.34 4.16 23.35
CA ASN A 253 -31.18 4.24 21.90
C ASN A 253 -29.99 5.16 21.64
N SER A 254 -28.78 4.72 21.95
CA SER A 254 -27.56 5.40 21.55
C SER A 254 -27.60 5.44 20.03
N PRO A 255 -27.54 6.63 19.40
CA PRO A 255 -27.23 6.71 18.00
C PRO A 255 -25.91 5.95 17.85
N GLN A 256 -25.91 4.88 17.05
CA GLN A 256 -24.67 4.21 16.66
C GLN A 256 -23.65 5.30 16.29
N PRO A 257 -22.41 5.25 16.81
CA PRO A 257 -21.41 6.26 16.49
C PRO A 257 -21.28 6.30 14.97
N SER A 258 -21.65 7.44 14.38
CA SER A 258 -21.59 7.66 12.94
C SER A 258 -20.14 7.44 12.51
N LEU A 259 -19.89 6.52 11.57
CA LEU A 259 -18.54 6.20 11.10
C LEU A 259 -17.81 7.47 10.62
N TYR A 260 -18.56 8.36 9.98
CA TYR A 260 -18.13 9.65 9.48
C TYR A 260 -18.40 10.75 10.50
N CYS A 261 -17.49 11.72 10.56
CA CYS A 261 -17.73 12.98 11.26
C CYS A 261 -18.99 13.68 10.73
N LEU A 262 -19.68 14.45 11.60
CA LEU A 262 -20.90 15.15 11.20
C LEU A 262 -20.69 16.08 10.01
N TYR A 263 -19.57 16.82 9.99
CA TYR A 263 -19.23 17.70 8.86
C TYR A 263 -18.99 16.91 7.57
N ALA A 264 -18.24 15.80 7.64
CA ALA A 264 -18.03 14.91 6.49
C ALA A 264 -19.36 14.40 5.92
N ARG A 265 -20.27 13.95 6.79
CA ARG A 265 -21.59 13.46 6.41
C ARG A 265 -22.45 14.55 5.74
N ASN A 266 -22.33 15.80 6.18
CA ASN A 266 -23.02 16.92 5.54
C ASN A 266 -22.50 17.18 4.12
N LEU A 267 -21.18 17.08 3.90
CA LEU A 267 -20.61 17.19 2.56
C LEU A 267 -21.06 16.04 1.65
N GLN A 268 -21.19 14.81 2.18
CA GLN A 268 -21.72 13.66 1.43
C GLN A 268 -23.18 13.85 1.02
N ARG A 269 -24.02 14.42 1.90
CA ARG A 269 -25.46 14.62 1.64
C ARG A 269 -25.74 15.82 0.75
N THR A 270 -24.88 16.83 0.79
CA THR A 270 -25.05 18.08 0.05
C THR A 270 -23.83 18.33 -0.84
N PRO A 271 -23.80 17.75 -2.05
CA PRO A 271 -22.67 17.91 -2.98
C PRO A 271 -22.35 19.37 -3.33
N SER A 272 -23.33 20.27 -3.27
CA SER A 272 -23.17 21.71 -3.52
C SER A 272 -22.59 22.51 -2.33
N LEU A 273 -22.52 21.93 -1.13
CA LEU A 273 -22.03 22.63 0.06
C LEU A 273 -20.53 22.85 -0.08
N PRO A 274 -19.99 24.08 -0.17
CA PRO A 274 -18.55 24.30 -0.31
C PRO A 274 -17.78 23.85 0.94
N LEU A 275 -16.46 23.64 0.80
CA LEU A 275 -15.59 23.50 1.97
C LEU A 275 -15.53 24.83 2.75
N THR A 276 -15.46 24.73 4.08
CA THR A 276 -15.20 25.86 4.96
C THR A 276 -13.84 26.50 4.69
N ASP A 277 -13.71 27.78 5.08
CA ASP A 277 -12.50 28.57 4.89
C ASP A 277 -11.27 27.99 5.60
N THR A 278 -11.46 27.11 6.59
CA THR A 278 -10.38 26.35 7.24
C THR A 278 -9.60 25.46 6.25
N PHE A 279 -10.17 25.08 5.11
CA PHE A 279 -9.52 24.28 4.08
C PHE A 279 -9.07 25.08 2.85
N ARG A 280 -9.19 26.41 2.88
CA ARG A 280 -8.63 27.29 1.83
C ARG A 280 -7.10 27.36 1.97
N PRO A 281 -6.36 27.77 0.92
CA PRO A 281 -4.92 28.01 1.02
C PRO A 281 -4.60 28.96 2.19
N GLY A 282 -3.67 28.57 3.08
CA GLY A 282 -3.37 29.30 4.31
C GLY A 282 -4.35 29.07 5.48
N GLY A 283 -5.34 28.19 5.31
CA GLY A 283 -6.24 27.75 6.37
C GLY A 283 -5.60 26.72 7.32
N THR A 284 -6.29 26.39 8.41
CA THR A 284 -5.78 25.47 9.43
C THR A 284 -5.84 23.99 9.04
N SER A 285 -6.50 23.64 7.93
CA SER A 285 -6.80 22.26 7.50
C SER A 285 -7.50 21.41 8.57
N CYS A 286 -8.14 22.05 9.55
CA CYS A 286 -8.90 21.39 10.60
C CYS A 286 -10.40 21.36 10.25
N CYS A 287 -11.03 20.24 10.58
CA CYS A 287 -12.47 20.12 10.51
C CYS A 287 -13.14 21.08 11.51
N PRO A 288 -14.12 21.91 11.09
CA PRO A 288 -14.79 22.86 11.98
C PRO A 288 -15.64 22.18 13.06
N TYR A 289 -15.97 20.90 12.90
CA TYR A 289 -16.81 20.16 13.83
C TYR A 289 -16.00 19.37 14.86
N CYS A 290 -15.13 18.44 14.41
CA CYS A 290 -14.36 17.57 15.31
C CYS A 290 -12.93 18.05 15.55
N GLN A 291 -12.52 19.18 14.97
CA GLN A 291 -11.17 19.76 15.07
C GLN A 291 -10.03 18.86 14.60
N THR A 292 -10.35 17.71 13.99
CA THR A 292 -9.36 16.80 13.42
C THR A 292 -8.62 17.50 12.27
N HIS A 293 -7.30 17.50 12.33
CA HIS A 293 -6.45 17.96 11.25
C HIS A 293 -6.47 16.95 10.10
N ILE A 294 -6.82 17.41 8.91
CA ILE A 294 -6.88 16.60 7.70
C ILE A 294 -5.71 17.04 6.83
N SER A 295 -4.69 16.20 6.72
CA SER A 295 -3.49 16.48 5.94
C SER A 295 -3.77 16.49 4.44
N SER A 296 -4.42 17.55 3.94
CA SER A 296 -4.53 17.83 2.51
C SER A 296 -3.42 18.78 2.12
N GLN A 297 -2.65 18.44 1.08
CA GLN A 297 -1.68 19.38 0.53
C GLN A 297 -2.42 20.55 -0.13
N GLU A 298 -2.09 21.78 0.26
CA GLU A 298 -2.67 22.99 -0.30
C GLU A 298 -2.51 23.00 -1.83
N ASN A 299 -3.62 23.18 -2.55
CA ASN A 299 -3.68 23.23 -4.02
C ASN A 299 -3.14 22.00 -4.77
N LYS A 300 -3.05 20.83 -4.12
CA LYS A 300 -2.63 19.59 -4.78
C LYS A 300 -3.75 18.55 -4.67
N ALA A 301 -4.28 18.17 -5.84
CA ALA A 301 -5.11 16.97 -5.95
C ALA A 301 -4.20 15.74 -6.10
N TRP A 302 -4.68 14.60 -5.63
CA TRP A 302 -4.02 13.32 -5.88
C TRP A 302 -4.37 12.83 -7.27
N GLU A 303 -3.35 12.50 -8.06
CA GLU A 303 -3.49 11.99 -9.42
C GLU A 303 -3.43 10.46 -9.42
N MET A 304 -4.42 9.82 -10.05
CA MET A 304 -4.56 8.36 -10.14
C MET A 304 -4.77 7.96 -11.61
N VAL A 305 -3.83 7.22 -12.20
CA VAL A 305 -3.87 6.75 -13.60
C VAL A 305 -4.45 5.31 -13.79
N LYS A 306 -5.76 5.13 -13.90
CA LYS A 306 -6.32 3.77 -14.05
C LYS A 306 -6.38 3.31 -15.50
N ALA A 307 -6.07 2.03 -15.71
CA ALA A 307 -6.34 1.37 -16.98
C ALA A 307 -7.83 1.45 -17.32
N SER A 308 -8.14 1.82 -18.57
CA SER A 308 -9.53 1.86 -19.04
C SER A 308 -10.17 0.47 -18.96
N SER A 309 -11.45 0.43 -18.58
CA SER A 309 -12.23 -0.81 -18.60
C SER A 309 -12.48 -1.34 -20.01
N ARG A 310 -12.22 -0.54 -21.05
CA ARG A 310 -12.25 -0.98 -22.45
C ARG A 310 -10.88 -1.56 -22.82
N GLU A 311 -10.88 -2.82 -23.28
CA GLU A 311 -9.68 -3.50 -23.74
C GLU A 311 -8.99 -2.67 -24.85
N GLY A 312 -7.76 -2.21 -24.60
CA GLY A 312 -7.00 -1.34 -25.49
C GLY A 312 -7.34 0.16 -25.44
N GLY A 313 -8.17 0.60 -24.48
CA GLY A 313 -8.43 2.02 -24.24
C GLY A 313 -7.23 2.73 -23.58
N PRO A 314 -7.09 4.06 -23.75
CA PRO A 314 -6.05 4.83 -23.08
C PRO A 314 -6.26 4.80 -21.57
N ASP A 315 -5.18 4.88 -20.80
CA ASP A 315 -5.25 5.07 -19.36
C ASP A 315 -5.99 6.38 -19.03
N ARG A 316 -6.77 6.34 -17.95
CA ARG A 316 -7.63 7.44 -17.50
C ARG A 316 -7.08 8.02 -16.21
N THR A 317 -7.03 9.34 -16.14
CA THR A 317 -6.44 10.04 -15.00
C THR A 317 -7.52 10.68 -14.16
N PHE A 318 -7.56 10.31 -12.88
CA PHE A 318 -8.50 10.83 -11.90
C PHE A 318 -7.79 11.74 -10.90
N LEU A 319 -8.44 12.84 -10.53
CA LEU A 319 -7.98 13.84 -9.58
C LEU A 319 -8.85 13.81 -8.33
N VAL A 320 -8.29 13.32 -7.23
CA VAL A 320 -8.95 13.31 -5.91
C VAL A 320 -8.61 14.60 -5.19
N GLY A 321 -9.59 15.49 -5.08
CA GLY A 321 -9.44 16.78 -4.43
C GLY A 321 -9.59 16.74 -2.91
N THR A 322 -9.23 17.85 -2.25
CA THR A 322 -9.38 18.03 -0.80
C THR A 322 -10.80 17.75 -0.32
N ARG A 323 -11.81 18.16 -1.09
CA ARG A 323 -13.21 17.95 -0.74
C ARG A 323 -13.55 16.47 -0.58
N PHE A 324 -13.04 15.63 -1.47
CA PHE A 324 -13.21 14.19 -1.39
C PHE A 324 -12.60 13.62 -0.09
N LEU A 325 -11.38 14.04 0.23
CA LEU A 325 -10.70 13.62 1.46
C LEU A 325 -11.47 14.05 2.71
N VAL A 326 -11.96 15.29 2.74
CA VAL A 326 -12.71 15.82 3.87
C VAL A 326 -14.05 15.12 4.03
N LYS A 327 -14.75 14.72 2.97
CA LYS A 327 -15.97 13.92 3.15
C LYS A 327 -15.72 12.47 3.59
N CYS A 328 -14.48 11.99 3.52
CA CYS A 328 -14.10 10.65 3.99
C CYS A 328 -13.66 10.63 5.46
N HIS A 329 -13.37 11.78 6.09
CA HIS A 329 -12.77 11.77 7.44
C HIS A 329 -13.75 11.30 8.53
N ARG A 330 -13.17 10.73 9.57
CA ARG A 330 -13.89 10.20 10.75
C ARG A 330 -13.68 11.10 11.95
N GLU A 331 -14.60 11.04 12.90
CA GLU A 331 -14.43 11.70 14.20
C GLU A 331 -13.31 11.01 14.98
N GLY A 332 -12.37 11.79 15.53
CA GLY A 332 -11.19 11.26 16.23
C GLY A 332 -10.02 10.88 15.34
N GLY A 333 -10.08 11.11 14.03
CA GLY A 333 -8.98 10.86 13.09
C GLY A 333 -9.21 9.72 12.10
N GLY A 334 -8.35 9.66 11.09
CA GLY A 334 -8.44 8.69 10.00
C GLY A 334 -9.62 8.92 9.05
N PHE A 335 -9.83 7.95 8.18
CA PHE A 335 -10.73 8.03 7.03
C PHE A 335 -11.58 6.76 6.89
N ALA A 336 -12.76 6.90 6.32
CA ALA A 336 -13.59 5.81 5.84
C ALA A 336 -13.92 6.05 4.36
N CYS A 337 -13.82 5.01 3.53
CA CYS A 337 -14.04 5.14 2.10
C CYS A 337 -15.53 5.31 1.79
N VAL A 338 -15.90 6.48 1.27
CA VAL A 338 -17.29 6.79 0.87
C VAL A 338 -17.76 6.00 -0.36
N LEU A 339 -16.84 5.44 -1.15
CA LEU A 339 -17.20 4.57 -2.26
C LEU A 339 -17.52 3.16 -1.76
N CYS A 340 -16.80 2.65 -0.76
CA CYS A 340 -17.16 1.40 -0.09
C CYS A 340 -18.55 1.49 0.55
N SER A 341 -18.86 2.58 1.25
CA SER A 341 -20.18 2.75 1.87
C SER A 341 -21.34 2.79 0.88
N ARG A 342 -21.04 3.10 -0.39
CA ARG A 342 -22.04 3.17 -1.47
C ARG A 342 -22.13 1.87 -2.26
N TRP A 343 -21.01 1.18 -2.49
CA TRP A 343 -20.90 0.09 -3.47
C TRP A 343 -20.44 -1.25 -2.90
N ARG A 344 -20.17 -1.34 -1.59
CA ARG A 344 -19.69 -2.55 -0.92
C ARG A 344 -20.55 -2.83 0.32
N GLU A 345 -20.47 -4.07 0.80
CA GLU A 345 -21.19 -4.52 2.00
C GLU A 345 -20.53 -4.07 3.31
N ALA A 346 -19.24 -3.71 3.25
CA ALA A 346 -18.46 -3.28 4.40
C ALA A 346 -17.67 -2.02 4.08
N ASP A 347 -17.63 -1.11 5.06
CA ASP A 347 -16.84 0.11 5.00
C ASP A 347 -15.36 -0.18 5.21
N THR A 348 -14.50 0.34 4.34
CA THR A 348 -13.04 0.30 4.56
C THR A 348 -12.59 1.54 5.31
N VAL A 349 -11.81 1.34 6.37
CA VAL A 349 -11.24 2.40 7.21
C VAL A 349 -9.74 2.49 6.97
N CYS A 350 -9.23 3.71 6.80
CA CYS A 350 -7.83 4.02 6.54
C CYS A 350 -7.29 4.92 7.65
N GLY A 351 -6.05 4.71 8.08
CA GLY A 351 -5.43 5.54 9.11
C GLY A 351 -5.03 6.94 8.62
N GLU A 352 -4.63 7.04 7.35
CA GLU A 352 -4.06 8.25 6.75
C GLU A 352 -4.62 8.47 5.33
N VAL A 353 -4.35 9.64 4.75
CA VAL A 353 -4.83 10.03 3.41
C VAL A 353 -4.23 9.12 2.34
N GLU A 354 -2.95 8.79 2.45
CA GLU A 354 -2.21 7.92 1.55
C GLU A 354 -2.86 6.54 1.45
N ALA A 355 -3.20 5.95 2.61
CA ALA A 355 -3.88 4.66 2.68
C ALA A 355 -5.29 4.72 2.05
N LEU A 356 -6.01 5.83 2.22
CA LEU A 356 -7.30 6.03 1.55
C LEU A 356 -7.12 6.08 0.03
N VAL A 357 -6.17 6.86 -0.48
CA VAL A 357 -5.91 7.00 -1.91
C VAL A 357 -5.43 5.68 -2.52
N GLU A 358 -4.56 4.94 -1.83
CA GLU A 358 -4.13 3.61 -2.26
C GLU A 358 -5.30 2.60 -2.29
N HIS A 359 -6.20 2.67 -1.32
CA HIS A 359 -7.42 1.87 -1.32
C HIS A 359 -8.34 2.24 -2.50
N LEU A 360 -8.58 3.53 -2.75
CA LEU A 360 -9.34 4.00 -3.92
C LEU A 360 -8.74 3.49 -5.22
N TRP A 361 -7.41 3.52 -5.31
CA TRP A 361 -6.68 3.01 -6.46
C TRP A 361 -6.90 1.53 -6.70
N ARG A 362 -6.78 0.69 -5.67
CA ARG A 362 -6.81 -0.76 -5.78
C ARG A 362 -8.21 -1.34 -5.90
N GLU A 363 -9.16 -0.84 -5.10
CA GLU A 363 -10.44 -1.54 -4.85
C GLU A 363 -11.62 -0.96 -5.63
N HIS A 364 -11.47 0.25 -6.17
CA HIS A 364 -12.54 0.91 -6.93
C HIS A 364 -12.30 0.89 -8.44
N GLY A 365 -13.36 0.89 -9.24
CA GLY A 365 -13.26 0.97 -10.71
C GLY A 365 -13.23 2.41 -11.23
N CYS A 366 -12.97 2.60 -12.53
CA CYS A 366 -13.13 3.92 -13.18
C CYS A 366 -14.56 4.45 -13.00
N GLY A 367 -15.57 3.63 -13.29
CA GLY A 367 -16.97 4.06 -13.20
C GLY A 367 -17.44 4.42 -11.77
N GLU A 368 -16.84 3.83 -10.74
CA GLU A 368 -17.12 4.20 -9.35
C GLU A 368 -16.50 5.55 -8.96
N LEU A 369 -15.30 5.84 -9.49
CA LEU A 369 -14.63 7.14 -9.31
C LEU A 369 -15.35 8.25 -10.06
N GLU A 370 -15.76 8.02 -11.31
CA GLU A 370 -16.54 8.98 -12.11
C GLU A 370 -17.91 9.29 -11.51
N GLY A 371 -18.50 8.30 -10.84
CA GLY A 371 -19.80 8.45 -10.17
C GLY A 371 -19.75 9.37 -8.95
N ASP A 372 -18.57 9.86 -8.56
CA ASP A 372 -18.39 10.76 -7.44
C ASP A 372 -18.02 12.17 -7.89
N GLY A 373 -18.91 13.13 -7.64
CA GLY A 373 -18.74 14.51 -8.11
C GLY A 373 -17.57 15.29 -7.50
N ASP A 374 -16.88 14.74 -6.50
CA ASP A 374 -15.68 15.36 -5.91
C ASP A 374 -14.37 14.72 -6.43
N VAL A 375 -14.48 13.76 -7.37
CA VAL A 375 -13.35 13.19 -8.12
C VAL A 375 -13.45 13.69 -9.56
N GLY A 376 -12.44 14.45 -10.00
CA GLY A 376 -12.36 14.92 -11.38
C GLY A 376 -11.70 13.89 -12.29
N GLU A 377 -12.00 13.93 -13.58
CA GLU A 377 -11.22 13.25 -14.63
C GLU A 377 -10.47 14.30 -15.45
N ARG A 378 -9.23 13.99 -15.85
CA ARG A 378 -8.36 14.90 -16.61
C ARG A 378 -8.24 14.51 -18.07
#